data_AF-A0A7C7BMY7-F1
#
_entry.id   AF-A0A7C7BMY7-F1
#
_cell.length_a   1.000
_cell.length_b   1.000
_cell.length_c   1.000
_cell.angle_alpha   90.00
_cell.angle_beta   90.00
_cell.angle_gamma   90.00
#
_symmetry.space_group_name_H-M   'P 1'
#
loop_
_entity.id
_entity.type
_entity.pdbx_description
1 polymer ?
#
loop_
_entity_poly.entity_id
_entity_poly.type
_entity_poly.pdbx_seq_one_letter_code
_entity_poly.pdbx_strand_id
1 'polypeptide(L)'
;MFKLPVALLFGLMVTPIPFPIILQQIATGLDGWSLTGNSNISATHFIGATDNSALAFRTNDIERARFTEAGRVAIGSGTADELLHVAGAIKIEDTVGTTAGTIRWNGSDLEGLLYF
;
A
#
# COMPACT_ATOMS: atom_id res chain seq x y z
N MET A 1 -8.97 67.71 16.80
CA MET A 1 -9.69 66.43 16.94
C MET A 1 -8.68 65.39 17.43
N PHE A 2 -8.68 65.09 18.74
CA PHE A 2 -7.75 64.13 19.34
C PHE A 2 -8.10 62.72 18.87
N LYS A 3 -7.18 62.06 18.17
CA LYS A 3 -7.34 60.68 17.70
C LYS A 3 -6.94 59.76 18.86
N LEU A 4 -7.91 59.27 19.62
CA LEU A 4 -7.66 58.21 20.62
C LEU A 4 -7.21 56.93 19.88
N PRO A 5 -6.08 56.31 20.23
CA PRO A 5 -5.62 55.09 19.57
C PRO A 5 -6.52 53.89 19.91
N VAL A 6 -6.68 52.97 18.95
CA VAL A 6 -7.32 51.64 19.11
C VAL A 6 -6.46 50.78 20.04
N ALA A 7 -6.44 51.13 21.33
CA ALA A 7 -5.75 50.40 22.39
C ALA A 7 -6.66 50.23 23.62
N LEU A 8 -7.98 50.23 23.40
CA LEU A 8 -8.98 50.01 24.45
C LEU A 8 -9.98 48.88 24.11
N LEU A 9 -9.69 48.05 23.10
CA LEU A 9 -10.48 46.84 22.82
C LEU A 9 -9.90 45.55 23.43
N PHE A 10 -8.75 45.60 24.10
CA PHE A 10 -8.16 44.43 24.78
C PHE A 10 -8.39 44.46 26.30
N GLY A 11 -9.64 44.70 26.71
CA GLY A 11 -9.97 44.88 28.11
C GLY A 11 -11.41 44.53 28.47
N LEU A 12 -11.87 43.31 28.17
CA LEU A 12 -12.88 42.63 28.97
C LEU A 12 -12.96 41.13 28.63
N MET A 13 -12.64 40.28 29.61
CA MET A 13 -12.86 38.82 29.69
C MET A 13 -11.88 37.86 28.96
N VAL A 14 -10.64 37.75 29.49
CA VAL A 14 -10.00 36.43 29.57
C VAL A 14 -10.65 35.72 30.76
N THR A 15 -11.70 34.94 30.52
CA THR A 15 -11.89 33.78 31.37
C THR A 15 -10.74 32.83 31.03
N PRO A 16 -9.94 32.37 32.01
CA PRO A 16 -8.93 31.36 31.71
C PRO A 16 -9.66 30.12 31.19
N ILE A 17 -9.44 29.75 29.93
CA ILE A 17 -9.96 28.50 29.37
C ILE A 17 -9.15 27.37 30.04
N PRO A 18 -9.76 26.51 30.88
CA PRO A 18 -9.01 25.56 31.69
C PRO A 18 -8.78 24.23 30.97
N PHE A 19 -8.44 24.25 29.67
CA PHE A 19 -8.00 23.05 28.95
C PHE A 19 -6.97 23.43 27.87
N PRO A 20 -5.90 22.66 27.68
CA PRO A 20 -5.00 22.88 26.55
C PRO A 20 -5.81 22.73 25.26
N ILE A 21 -5.67 23.69 24.34
CA ILE A 21 -5.96 23.43 22.94
C ILE A 21 -4.98 22.33 22.54
N ILE A 22 -5.42 21.08 22.52
CA ILE A 22 -4.70 20.03 21.82
C ILE A 22 -4.78 20.44 20.36
N LEU A 23 -3.65 20.77 19.75
CA LEU A 23 -3.56 20.74 18.29
C LEU A 23 -3.79 19.28 17.91
N GLN A 24 -5.06 18.87 17.78
CA GLN A 24 -5.38 17.66 17.06
C GLN A 24 -4.90 17.96 15.66
N GLN A 25 -3.77 17.36 15.28
CA GLN A 25 -3.20 17.42 13.95
C GLN A 25 -4.37 17.40 12.95
N ILE A 26 -4.62 18.51 12.27
CA ILE A 26 -5.50 18.52 11.11
C ILE A 26 -4.76 17.64 10.12
N ALA A 27 -5.12 16.36 10.06
CA ALA A 27 -4.67 15.46 9.01
C ALA A 27 -5.17 16.07 7.71
N THR A 28 -4.33 16.90 7.09
CA THR A 28 -4.62 17.53 5.81
C THR A 28 -4.40 16.47 4.74
N GLY A 29 -5.40 15.59 4.61
CA GLY A 29 -5.73 14.91 3.37
C GLY A 29 -4.65 14.01 2.77
N LEU A 30 -4.21 12.99 3.50
CA LEU A 30 -3.67 11.76 2.92
C LEU A 30 -4.12 10.60 3.82
N ASP A 31 -5.36 10.14 3.63
CA ASP A 31 -5.83 8.89 4.23
C ASP A 31 -5.08 7.74 3.54
N GLY A 32 -3.87 7.47 4.02
CA GLY A 32 -3.07 6.35 3.55
C GLY A 32 -3.72 5.01 3.88
N TRP A 33 -3.19 3.94 3.29
CA TRP A 33 -3.59 2.59 3.69
C TRP A 33 -3.09 2.29 5.11
N SER A 34 -3.99 1.97 6.05
CA SER A 34 -3.62 1.65 7.44
C SER A 34 -2.95 0.27 7.56
N LEU A 35 -1.99 0.15 8.49
CA LEU A 35 -1.33 -1.11 8.84
C LEU A 35 -2.28 -2.15 9.43
N THR A 36 -3.37 -1.70 10.07
CA THR A 36 -4.40 -2.57 10.64
C THR A 36 -5.61 -2.73 9.71
N GLY A 37 -5.52 -2.22 8.49
CA GLY A 37 -6.61 -2.18 7.51
C GLY A 37 -7.54 -0.97 7.67
N ASN A 38 -8.28 -0.71 6.59
CA ASN A 38 -9.25 0.38 6.45
C ASN A 38 -10.68 -0.20 6.44
N SER A 39 -11.62 0.44 7.12
CA SER A 39 -13.05 0.11 7.05
C SER A 39 -13.76 0.96 5.99
N ASN A 40 -14.98 0.56 5.56
CA ASN A 40 -15.78 1.30 4.56
C ASN A 40 -15.10 1.52 3.19
N ILE A 41 -14.38 0.51 2.69
CA ILE A 41 -13.77 0.51 1.35
C ILE A 41 -14.85 0.56 0.26
N SER A 42 -14.65 1.43 -0.74
CA SER A 42 -15.52 1.59 -1.92
C SER A 42 -14.71 1.38 -3.20
N ALA A 43 -15.35 1.41 -4.38
CA ALA A 43 -14.66 1.24 -5.66
C ALA A 43 -13.59 2.32 -5.96
N THR A 44 -13.65 3.48 -5.30
CA THR A 44 -12.67 4.56 -5.47
C THR A 44 -11.50 4.47 -4.49
N HIS A 45 -11.55 3.55 -3.51
CA HIS A 45 -10.49 3.34 -2.53
C HIS A 45 -9.64 2.14 -2.94
N PHE A 46 -8.35 2.35 -3.20
CA PHE A 46 -7.45 1.28 -3.61
C PHE A 46 -6.00 1.58 -3.25
N ILE A 47 -5.19 0.51 -3.20
CA ILE A 47 -3.73 0.60 -3.20
C ILE A 47 -3.28 0.55 -4.66
N GLY A 48 -2.73 1.64 -5.17
CA GLY A 48 -2.30 1.72 -6.57
C GLY A 48 -2.03 3.14 -7.03
N ALA A 49 -1.80 3.29 -8.33
CA ALA A 49 -1.60 4.56 -9.00
C ALA A 49 -2.80 4.87 -9.92
N THR A 50 -3.10 6.16 -10.10
CA THR A 50 -4.10 6.64 -11.08
C THR A 50 -3.46 7.04 -12.42
N ASP A 51 -2.13 7.00 -12.51
CA ASP A 51 -1.36 7.34 -13.69
C ASP A 51 -0.53 6.14 -14.18
N ASN A 52 0.31 6.35 -15.19
CA ASN A 52 1.16 5.33 -15.79
C ASN A 52 2.40 5.05 -14.92
N SER A 53 2.16 4.64 -13.67
CA SER A 53 3.19 4.28 -12.70
C SER A 53 2.99 2.86 -12.19
N ALA A 54 4.07 2.11 -12.04
CA ALA A 54 4.03 0.78 -11.44
C ALA A 54 3.76 0.83 -9.92
N LEU A 55 3.05 -0.16 -9.40
CA LEU A 55 2.88 -0.41 -7.96
C LEU A 55 3.86 -1.50 -7.51
N ALA A 56 4.85 -1.15 -6.69
CA ALA A 56 5.91 -2.06 -6.25
C ALA A 56 5.74 -2.52 -4.78
N PHE A 57 5.98 -3.80 -4.54
CA PHE A 57 6.06 -4.43 -3.21
C PHE A 57 7.51 -4.79 -2.90
N ARG A 58 8.01 -4.36 -1.74
CA ARG A 58 9.43 -4.47 -1.36
C ARG A 58 9.61 -5.19 -0.02
N THR A 59 10.73 -5.88 0.14
CA THR A 59 11.24 -6.37 1.44
C THR A 59 12.73 -6.08 1.56
N ASN A 60 13.15 -5.55 2.72
CA ASN A 60 14.53 -5.06 2.92
C ASN A 60 14.96 -4.07 1.83
N ASP A 61 14.05 -3.17 1.44
CA ASP A 61 14.22 -2.20 0.35
C ASP A 61 14.55 -2.79 -1.03
N ILE A 62 14.31 -4.10 -1.22
CA ILE A 62 14.45 -4.78 -2.50
C ILE A 62 13.05 -5.07 -3.02
N GLU A 63 12.79 -4.68 -4.27
CA GLU A 63 11.53 -5.01 -4.94
C GLU A 63 11.39 -6.52 -5.15
N ARG A 64 10.26 -7.08 -4.72
CA ARG A 64 9.94 -8.50 -4.83
C ARG A 64 8.83 -8.78 -5.83
N ALA A 65 7.88 -7.86 -5.97
CA ALA A 65 6.82 -7.94 -6.95
C ALA A 65 6.34 -6.55 -7.36
N ARG A 66 5.76 -6.44 -8.56
CA ARG A 66 5.07 -5.23 -8.99
C ARG A 66 3.87 -5.52 -9.87
N PHE A 67 2.92 -4.58 -9.86
CA PHE A 67 2.05 -4.35 -11.00
C PHE A 67 2.73 -3.31 -11.89
N THR A 68 3.10 -3.71 -13.11
CA THR A 68 3.68 -2.82 -14.12
C THR A 68 2.66 -1.79 -14.59
N GLU A 69 3.14 -0.72 -15.22
CA GLU A 69 2.35 0.33 -15.85
C GLU A 69 1.38 -0.25 -16.91
N ALA A 70 1.77 -1.37 -17.55
CA ALA A 70 0.95 -2.09 -18.52
C ALA A 70 -0.10 -3.02 -17.90
N GLY A 71 -0.28 -3.00 -16.56
CA GLY A 71 -1.25 -3.82 -15.85
C GLY A 71 -0.85 -5.29 -15.67
N ARG A 72 0.42 -5.63 -15.88
CA ARG A 72 0.97 -7.00 -15.71
C ARG A 72 1.61 -7.18 -14.34
N VAL A 73 1.58 -8.40 -13.82
CA VAL A 73 2.24 -8.77 -12.55
C VAL A 73 3.63 -9.33 -12.84
N ALA A 74 4.66 -8.71 -12.27
CA ALA A 74 6.02 -9.25 -12.24
C ALA A 74 6.38 -9.69 -10.81
N ILE A 75 6.88 -10.91 -10.64
CA ILE A 75 7.38 -11.44 -9.36
C ILE A 75 8.84 -11.82 -9.56
N GLY A 76 9.73 -11.25 -8.74
CA GLY A 76 11.18 -11.43 -8.87
C GLY A 76 11.82 -10.72 -10.07
N SER A 77 11.06 -9.91 -10.81
CA SER A 77 11.50 -9.16 -12.00
C SER A 77 10.95 -7.73 -11.98
N GLY A 78 11.69 -6.79 -12.58
CA GLY A 78 11.22 -5.42 -12.82
C GLY A 78 10.34 -5.27 -14.07
N THR A 79 10.27 -6.29 -14.93
CA THR A 79 9.48 -6.31 -16.16
C THR A 79 8.64 -7.59 -16.28
N ALA A 80 7.56 -7.52 -17.05
CA ALA A 80 6.70 -8.67 -17.34
C ALA A 80 6.38 -8.75 -18.84
N ASP A 81 6.73 -9.86 -19.46
CA ASP A 81 6.43 -10.13 -20.87
C ASP A 81 5.00 -10.67 -21.07
N GLU A 82 4.45 -11.29 -20.02
CA GLU A 82 3.09 -11.84 -19.94
C GLU A 82 2.29 -11.19 -18.80
N LEU A 83 0.98 -11.46 -18.72
CA LEU A 83 0.12 -10.95 -17.63
C LEU A 83 0.65 -11.32 -16.24
N LEU A 84 1.24 -12.50 -16.11
CA LEU A 84 1.95 -12.94 -14.91
C LEU A 84 3.34 -13.44 -15.32
N HIS A 85 4.38 -12.72 -14.93
CA HIS A 85 5.77 -13.12 -15.09
C HIS A 85 6.37 -13.44 -13.72
N VAL A 86 6.76 -14.70 -13.50
CA VAL A 86 7.54 -15.10 -12.33
C VAL A 86 8.96 -15.41 -12.78
N ALA A 87 9.92 -14.57 -12.38
CA ALA A 87 11.34 -14.80 -12.62
C ALA A 87 11.90 -15.78 -11.59
N GLY A 88 11.53 -17.04 -11.76
CA GLY A 88 11.87 -18.12 -10.87
C GLY A 88 10.87 -19.27 -11.01
N ALA A 89 11.10 -20.32 -10.23
CA ALA A 89 10.20 -21.46 -10.26
C ALA A 89 8.96 -21.23 -9.38
N ILE A 90 7.80 -21.66 -9.87
CA ILE A 90 6.53 -21.63 -9.13
C ILE A 90 6.36 -23.00 -8.45
N LYS A 91 6.01 -23.00 -7.16
CA LYS A 91 5.53 -24.20 -6.46
C LYS A 91 4.00 -24.16 -6.48
N ILE A 92 3.39 -25.20 -7.02
CA ILE A 92 1.95 -25.42 -6.97
C ILE A 92 1.75 -26.62 -6.04
N GLU A 93 1.11 -26.41 -4.89
CA GLU A 93 0.90 -27.43 -3.86
C GLU A 93 -0.58 -27.59 -3.54
N ASP A 94 -0.95 -28.73 -2.96
CA ASP A 94 -2.27 -28.92 -2.38
C ASP A 94 -2.37 -28.14 -1.06
N THR A 95 -3.51 -27.50 -0.84
CA THR A 95 -3.78 -26.76 0.38
C THR A 95 -4.01 -27.77 1.51
N VAL A 96 -3.24 -27.61 2.60
CA VAL A 96 -3.21 -28.39 3.84
C VAL A 96 -2.55 -29.78 3.81
N GLY A 97 -1.24 -29.79 3.61
CA GLY A 97 -0.37 -30.84 4.15
C GLY A 97 0.84 -31.14 3.28
N THR A 98 2.01 -31.31 3.89
CA THR A 98 3.24 -31.71 3.20
C THR A 98 3.10 -33.10 2.59
N THR A 99 2.68 -33.20 1.33
CA THR A 99 2.70 -34.45 0.54
C THR A 99 3.10 -34.15 -0.92
N ALA A 100 3.68 -35.13 -1.61
CA ALA A 100 4.09 -35.00 -3.01
C ALA A 100 2.98 -34.48 -3.94
N GLY A 101 3.38 -33.83 -5.05
CA GLY A 101 2.43 -33.25 -6.01
C GLY A 101 2.86 -31.92 -6.63
N THR A 102 4.13 -31.50 -6.47
CA THR A 102 4.62 -30.30 -7.16
C THR A 102 4.72 -30.58 -8.65
N ILE A 103 3.77 -30.05 -9.42
CA ILE A 103 3.91 -29.86 -10.86
C ILE A 103 4.87 -28.69 -11.06
N ARG A 104 6.01 -28.90 -11.72
CA ARG A 104 7.05 -27.89 -11.93
C ARG A 104 7.41 -27.81 -13.41
N TRP A 105 7.42 -26.59 -13.98
CA TRP A 105 7.95 -26.34 -15.32
C TRP A 105 9.48 -26.25 -15.22
N ASN A 106 10.20 -27.15 -15.89
CA ASN A 106 11.68 -27.20 -15.84
C ASN A 106 12.37 -26.46 -17.00
N GLY A 107 11.60 -25.87 -17.93
CA GLY A 107 12.12 -25.25 -19.14
C GLY A 107 11.94 -26.11 -20.40
N SER A 108 11.52 -27.37 -20.27
CA SER A 108 11.29 -28.33 -21.36
C SER A 108 9.98 -29.10 -21.22
N ASP A 109 9.62 -29.54 -20.02
CA ASP A 109 8.37 -30.25 -19.73
C ASP A 109 7.81 -29.87 -18.34
N LEU A 110 6.56 -30.27 -18.09
CA LEU A 110 5.93 -30.23 -16.77
C LEU A 110 6.26 -31.53 -16.03
N GLU A 111 7.08 -31.44 -14.98
CA GLU A 111 7.46 -32.59 -14.16
C GLU A 111 6.63 -32.69 -12.88
N GLY A 112 6.34 -33.93 -12.47
CA GLY A 112 5.78 -34.29 -11.17
C GLY A 112 6.26 -35.68 -10.77
N LEU A 113 6.46 -35.92 -9.48
CA LEU A 113 6.89 -37.23 -8.99
C LEU A 113 5.70 -38.21 -9.01
N LEU A 114 5.72 -39.19 -9.91
CA LEU A 114 4.79 -40.32 -9.90
C LEU A 114 5.34 -41.39 -8.96
N TYR A 115 4.67 -41.64 -7.82
CA TYR A 115 4.95 -42.85 -7.03
C TYR A 115 4.31 -44.05 -7.73
N PHE A 116 5.12 -45.03 -8.07
CA PHE A 116 4.69 -46.38 -8.41
C PHE A 116 5.01 -47.34 -7.26
#